data_AF-A0A355V130-F1
#
_entry.id   AF-A0A355V130-F1
#
_cell.length_a   1.000
_cell.length_b   1.000
_cell.length_c   1.000
_cell.angle_alpha   90.00
_cell.angle_beta   90.00
_cell.angle_gamma   90.00
#
_symmetry.space_group_name_H-M   'P 1'
#
loop_
_entity.id
_entity.type
_entity.pdbx_description
1 polymer ?
#
loop_
_entity_poly.entity_id
_entity_poly.type
_entity_poly.pdbx_seq_one_letter_code
_entity_poly.pdbx_strand_id
1 'polypeptide(L)'
;MPYYPERQNFTCSNGEVKQAELLQGFYCLGDAYSDEAFTSFYTRTYDGYKLKFMLPNDGYGIKDVFTESNIAVANSAEYKEVDDEKREIYYTRCIFPEFRCAFDGEISGLLKEKFGLGVIFDREKCDFSALTESRFLLPKGKLVMRKRGDFSTHFVRSK
;
A
#
# COMPACT_ATOMS: atom_id res chain seq x y z
N MET A 1 2.58 -18.08 -10.64
CA MET A 1 3.80 -18.00 -11.48
C MET A 1 4.98 -18.51 -10.65
N PRO A 2 5.86 -19.38 -11.19
CA PRO A 2 7.00 -19.91 -10.43
C PRO A 2 8.07 -18.81 -10.25
N TYR A 3 8.62 -18.71 -9.05
CA TYR A 3 9.70 -17.83 -8.66
C TYR A 3 10.89 -18.69 -8.21
N TYR A 4 12.12 -18.28 -8.55
CA TYR A 4 13.36 -18.97 -8.16
C TYR A 4 14.03 -18.20 -7.01
N PRO A 5 13.95 -18.70 -5.76
CA PRO A 5 14.56 -18.02 -4.63
C PRO A 5 16.07 -18.08 -4.69
N GLU A 6 16.67 -16.91 -4.87
CA GLU A 6 18.10 -16.69 -4.70
C GLU A 6 18.30 -15.83 -3.46
N ARG A 7 19.13 -16.32 -2.53
CA ARG A 7 19.51 -15.57 -1.34
C ARG A 7 20.59 -14.56 -1.70
N GLN A 8 20.30 -13.29 -1.44
CA GLN A 8 21.25 -12.20 -1.67
C GLN A 8 21.30 -11.26 -0.47
N ASN A 9 22.35 -10.43 -0.42
CA ASN A 9 22.47 -9.36 0.56
C ASN A 9 21.46 -8.25 0.24
N PHE A 10 20.69 -7.84 1.24
CA PHE A 10 19.77 -6.73 1.21
C PHE A 10 20.13 -5.73 2.30
N THR A 11 20.45 -4.50 1.91
CA THR A 11 20.77 -3.41 2.83
C THR A 11 19.50 -2.72 3.28
N CYS A 12 19.21 -2.81 4.57
CA CYS A 12 18.09 -2.13 5.21
C CYS A 12 18.35 -0.62 5.33
N SER A 13 17.29 0.15 5.59
CA SER A 13 17.36 1.62 5.72
C SER A 13 18.27 2.11 6.87
N ASN A 14 18.56 1.26 7.86
CA ASN A 14 19.50 1.52 8.94
C ASN A 14 20.96 1.14 8.60
N GLY A 15 21.23 0.72 7.36
CA GLY A 15 22.55 0.24 6.91
C GLY A 15 22.84 -1.22 7.27
N GLU A 16 21.95 -1.91 7.97
CA GLU A 16 22.11 -3.32 8.31
C GLU A 16 21.96 -4.19 7.05
N VAL A 17 22.91 -5.09 6.80
CA VAL A 17 22.84 -6.03 5.68
C VAL A 17 22.24 -7.35 6.15
N LYS A 18 21.18 -7.80 5.50
CA LYS A 18 20.50 -9.08 5.77
C LYS A 18 20.53 -9.98 4.55
N GLN A 19 20.54 -11.28 4.79
CA GLN A 19 20.26 -12.25 3.75
C GLN A 19 18.76 -12.32 3.53
N ALA A 20 18.31 -12.03 2.31
CA ALA A 20 16.91 -12.09 1.91
C ALA A 20 16.76 -12.90 0.62
N GLU A 21 15.65 -13.62 0.51
CA GLU A 21 15.25 -14.23 -0.76
C GLU A 21 14.70 -13.13 -1.67
N LEU A 22 15.32 -12.91 -2.82
CA LEU A 22 14.90 -11.86 -3.75
C LEU A 22 13.90 -12.38 -4.76
N LEU A 23 12.62 -12.02 -4.60
CA LEU A 23 11.53 -12.27 -5.55
C LEU A 23 11.89 -11.70 -6.92
N GLN A 24 12.17 -12.58 -7.89
CA GLN A 24 12.48 -12.24 -9.28
C GLN A 24 11.24 -12.46 -10.14
N GLY A 25 10.69 -11.38 -10.68
CA GLY A 25 9.67 -11.45 -11.72
C GLY A 25 10.26 -11.85 -13.08
N PHE A 26 9.39 -12.12 -14.05
CA PHE A 26 9.80 -12.16 -15.46
C PHE A 26 10.09 -10.73 -15.95
N TYR A 27 10.85 -10.65 -17.03
CA TYR A 27 10.95 -9.42 -17.81
C TYR A 27 9.56 -9.05 -18.34
N CYS A 28 9.13 -7.82 -18.04
CA CYS A 28 7.94 -7.22 -18.61
C CYS A 28 8.37 -6.20 -19.66
N LEU A 29 7.56 -6.08 -20.71
CA LEU A 29 7.78 -5.09 -21.77
C LEU A 29 7.63 -3.67 -21.18
N GLY A 30 8.57 -2.79 -21.53
CA GLY A 30 8.62 -1.41 -21.04
C GLY A 30 9.95 -1.04 -20.40
N ASP A 31 10.38 0.19 -20.64
CA ASP A 31 11.48 0.86 -19.96
C ASP A 31 11.02 1.37 -18.60
N ALA A 32 11.93 1.35 -17.62
CA ALA A 32 11.64 1.90 -16.30
C ALA A 32 11.43 3.41 -16.40
N TYR A 33 10.42 3.94 -15.71
CA TYR A 33 10.37 5.37 -15.47
C TYR A 33 11.52 5.73 -14.54
N SER A 34 12.33 6.72 -14.90
CA SER A 34 13.41 7.19 -14.05
C SER A 34 13.49 8.71 -14.12
N ASP A 35 13.50 9.34 -12.95
CA ASP A 35 13.80 10.76 -12.81
C ASP A 35 15.02 10.95 -11.89
N GLU A 36 15.24 12.16 -11.39
CA GLU A 36 16.35 12.46 -10.48
C GLU A 36 16.21 11.71 -9.13
N ALA A 37 14.98 11.62 -8.60
CA ALA A 37 14.72 11.18 -7.24
C ALA A 37 14.47 9.67 -7.14
N PHE A 38 13.82 9.06 -8.13
CA PHE A 38 13.46 7.65 -8.09
C PHE A 38 13.32 6.99 -9.46
N THR A 39 13.38 5.67 -9.42
CA THR A 39 13.04 4.78 -10.52
C THR A 39 11.78 4.01 -10.19
N SER A 40 10.87 3.87 -11.15
CA SER A 40 9.61 3.14 -10.98
C SER A 40 9.36 2.20 -12.14
N PHE A 41 8.80 1.04 -11.79
CA PHE A 41 8.28 0.09 -12.75
C PHE A 41 7.21 -0.77 -12.10
N TYR A 42 6.68 -1.75 -12.83
CA TYR A 42 5.66 -2.64 -12.31
C TYR A 42 5.88 -4.09 -12.71
N THR A 43 5.27 -4.99 -11.95
CA THR A 43 5.01 -6.37 -12.36
C THR A 43 3.53 -6.69 -12.19
N ARG A 44 3.08 -7.83 -12.71
CA ARG A 44 1.71 -8.30 -12.55
C ARG A 44 1.67 -9.55 -11.68
N THR A 45 0.70 -9.61 -10.78
CA THR A 45 0.36 -10.86 -10.11
C THR A 45 -0.31 -11.82 -11.10
N TYR A 46 -0.44 -13.08 -10.70
CA TYR A 46 -1.14 -14.08 -11.51
C TYR A 46 -2.57 -13.67 -11.87
N ASP A 47 -3.28 -13.01 -10.94
CA ASP A 47 -4.65 -12.54 -11.14
C ASP A 47 -4.74 -11.18 -11.86
N GLY A 48 -3.62 -10.69 -12.41
CA GLY A 48 -3.58 -9.47 -13.23
C GLY A 48 -3.48 -8.16 -12.46
N TYR A 49 -3.36 -8.17 -11.14
CA TYR A 49 -3.11 -6.95 -10.37
C TYR A 49 -1.70 -6.41 -10.64
N LYS A 50 -1.56 -5.09 -10.79
CA LYS A 50 -0.26 -4.44 -10.94
C LYS A 50 0.35 -4.16 -9.57
N LEU A 51 1.56 -4.66 -9.33
CA LEU A 51 2.41 -4.23 -8.23
C LEU A 51 3.38 -3.19 -8.79
N LYS A 52 3.24 -1.93 -8.37
CA LYS A 52 4.15 -0.84 -8.74
C LYS A 52 5.23 -0.69 -7.69
N PHE A 53 6.46 -0.57 -8.14
CA PHE A 53 7.64 -0.35 -7.32
C PHE A 53 8.13 1.07 -7.52
N MET A 54 8.59 1.69 -6.43
CA MET A 54 9.31 2.95 -6.43
C MET A 54 10.59 2.70 -5.65
N LEU A 55 11.73 2.86 -6.32
CA LEU A 55 13.06 2.71 -5.75
C LEU A 55 13.72 4.08 -5.71
N PRO A 56 14.04 4.62 -4.52
CA PRO A 56 14.83 5.85 -4.44
C PRO A 56 16.17 5.68 -5.15
N ASN A 57 16.57 6.71 -5.90
CA ASN A 57 17.90 6.77 -6.47
C ASN A 57 18.92 7.11 -5.36
N ASP A 58 20.21 6.92 -5.65
CA ASP A 58 21.28 7.19 -4.70
C ASP A 58 21.23 8.64 -4.19
N GLY A 59 21.28 8.81 -2.87
CA GLY A 59 21.18 10.11 -2.21
C GLY A 59 19.76 10.52 -1.79
N TYR A 60 18.72 9.80 -2.21
CA TYR A 60 17.34 10.09 -1.83
C TYR A 60 16.81 9.13 -0.75
N GLY A 61 16.14 9.68 0.26
CA GLY A 61 15.50 8.89 1.30
C GLY A 61 14.11 8.40 0.89
N ILE A 62 13.64 7.35 1.57
CA ILE A 62 12.26 6.83 1.38
C ILE A 62 11.21 7.93 1.57
N LYS A 63 11.39 8.84 2.54
CA LYS A 63 10.43 9.92 2.82
C LYS A 63 10.38 10.98 1.73
N ASP A 64 11.49 11.19 1.03
CA ASP A 64 11.59 12.17 -0.06
C ASP A 64 10.91 11.63 -1.33
N VAL A 65 10.95 10.31 -1.49
CA VAL A 65 10.39 9.61 -2.66
C VAL A 65 8.92 9.21 -2.45
N PHE A 66 8.55 8.66 -1.30
CA PHE A 66 7.17 8.21 -1.01
C PHE A 66 6.28 9.38 -0.57
N THR A 67 6.17 10.39 -1.43
CA THR A 67 5.25 11.52 -1.30
C THR A 67 4.00 11.27 -2.14
N GLU A 68 2.90 11.97 -1.82
CA GLU A 68 1.65 11.87 -2.60
C GLU A 68 1.86 12.22 -4.08
N SER A 69 2.67 13.26 -4.35
CA SER A 69 2.99 13.70 -5.71
C SER A 69 3.73 12.61 -6.49
N ASN A 70 4.79 12.04 -5.93
CA ASN A 70 5.58 11.03 -6.62
C ASN A 70 4.81 9.71 -6.79
N ILE A 71 3.95 9.35 -5.84
CA ILE A 71 3.05 8.20 -5.97
C ILE A 71 2.07 8.43 -7.12
N ALA A 72 1.54 9.65 -7.28
CA ALA A 72 0.68 9.99 -8.41
C ALA A 72 1.43 9.86 -9.75
N VAL A 73 2.67 10.36 -9.82
CA VAL A 73 3.55 10.23 -10.99
C VAL A 73 3.81 8.76 -11.33
N ALA A 74 4.24 7.96 -10.36
CA ALA A 74 4.45 6.53 -10.56
C ALA A 74 3.16 5.81 -11.01
N ASN A 75 2.00 6.26 -10.54
CA ASN A 75 0.70 5.73 -10.93
C ASN A 75 0.29 6.10 -12.36
N SER A 76 0.63 7.30 -12.85
CA SER A 76 0.38 7.74 -14.22
C SER A 76 1.52 7.41 -15.20
N ALA A 77 2.66 6.92 -14.71
CA ALA A 77 3.82 6.63 -15.55
C ALA A 77 3.47 5.67 -16.70
N GLU A 78 3.77 6.12 -17.91
CA GLU A 78 3.75 5.31 -19.12
C GLU A 78 5.14 4.75 -19.37
N TYR A 79 5.22 3.44 -19.55
CA TYR A 79 6.49 2.74 -19.72
C TYR A 79 6.74 2.51 -21.20
N LYS A 80 7.76 3.17 -21.75
CA LYS A 80 8.08 3.12 -23.19
C LYS A 80 8.53 1.71 -23.57
N GLU A 81 7.81 1.06 -24.47
CA GLU A 81 8.13 -0.32 -24.88
C GLU A 81 9.16 -0.37 -26.02
N VAL A 82 9.10 0.60 -26.94
CA VAL A 82 9.90 0.64 -28.17
C VAL A 82 10.52 2.01 -28.33
N ASP A 83 11.80 2.06 -28.69
CA ASP A 83 12.49 3.24 -29.21
C ASP A 83 12.66 3.10 -30.72
N ASP A 84 11.81 3.79 -31.49
CA ASP A 84 11.83 3.70 -32.96
C ASP A 84 13.10 4.31 -33.58
N GLU A 85 13.71 5.29 -32.91
CA GLU A 85 14.93 5.95 -33.40
C GLU A 85 16.14 5.05 -33.24
N LYS A 86 16.25 4.37 -32.09
CA LYS A 86 17.32 3.42 -31.78
C LYS A 86 17.04 2.00 -32.27
N ARG A 87 15.78 1.71 -32.63
CA ARG A 87 15.27 0.37 -32.97
C ARG A 87 15.45 -0.64 -31.83
N GLU A 88 15.21 -0.19 -30.61
CA GLU A 88 15.34 -1.01 -29.40
C GLU A 88 13.96 -1.33 -28.81
N ILE A 89 13.85 -2.51 -28.20
CA ILE A 89 12.68 -2.92 -27.42
C ILE A 89 13.14 -3.11 -25.99
N TYR A 90 12.46 -2.46 -25.05
CA TYR A 90 12.83 -2.47 -23.64
C TYR A 90 12.10 -3.55 -22.86
N TYR A 91 12.88 -4.25 -22.04
CA TYR A 91 12.39 -5.28 -21.14
C TYR A 91 12.96 -5.01 -19.75
N THR A 92 12.07 -4.77 -18.78
CA THR A 92 12.46 -4.48 -17.41
C THR A 92 11.99 -5.59 -16.47
N ARG A 93 12.85 -5.98 -15.54
CA ARG A 93 12.55 -6.98 -14.52
C ARG A 93 12.59 -6.36 -13.13
N CYS A 94 11.53 -6.54 -12.36
CA CYS A 94 11.51 -6.17 -10.94
C CYS A 94 12.13 -7.28 -10.10
N ILE A 95 13.07 -6.92 -9.24
CA ILE A 95 13.69 -7.79 -8.23
C ILE A 95 13.44 -7.13 -6.88
N PHE A 96 12.81 -7.84 -5.96
CA PHE A 96 12.45 -7.28 -4.66
C PHE A 96 12.53 -8.33 -3.57
N PRO A 97 12.96 -8.00 -2.33
CA PRO A 97 13.06 -8.98 -1.27
C PRO A 97 11.67 -9.51 -0.89
N GLU A 98 11.60 -10.78 -0.52
CA GLU A 98 10.42 -11.30 0.16
C GLU A 98 10.19 -10.49 1.43
N PHE A 99 8.97 -10.02 1.61
CA PHE A 99 8.58 -9.29 2.80
C PHE A 99 7.20 -9.72 3.27
N ARG A 100 6.98 -9.60 4.57
CA ARG A 100 5.66 -9.72 5.19
C ARG A 100 5.45 -8.49 6.05
N CYS A 101 4.40 -7.75 5.74
CA CYS A 101 3.98 -6.62 6.56
C CYS A 101 2.52 -6.80 6.98
N ALA A 102 2.21 -6.30 8.17
CA ALA A 102 0.85 -6.08 8.62
C ALA A 102 0.79 -4.66 9.17
N PHE A 103 -0.30 -3.96 8.90
CA PHE A 103 -0.58 -2.66 9.47
C PHE A 103 -1.97 -2.70 10.11
N ASP A 104 -2.01 -2.46 11.40
CA ASP A 104 -3.22 -2.44 12.24
C ASP A 104 -3.46 -1.06 12.87
N GLY A 105 -2.83 -0.02 12.33
CA GLY A 105 -2.95 1.34 12.82
C GLY A 105 -4.37 1.88 12.74
N GLU A 106 -4.73 2.71 13.71
CA GLU A 106 -6.04 3.35 13.77
C GLU A 106 -6.16 4.45 12.70
N ILE A 107 -7.07 4.28 11.75
CA ILE A 107 -7.29 5.24 10.67
C ILE A 107 -8.03 6.52 11.12
N SER A 108 -8.58 6.55 12.33
CA SER A 108 -9.43 7.65 12.80
C SER A 108 -8.63 8.97 12.89
N GLY A 109 -7.38 8.93 13.35
CA GLY A 109 -6.50 10.11 13.39
C GLY A 109 -6.26 10.68 11.99
N LEU A 110 -5.93 9.83 11.02
CA LEU A 110 -5.75 10.22 9.62
C LEU A 110 -7.02 10.88 9.06
N LEU A 111 -8.18 10.25 9.26
CA LEU A 111 -9.45 10.75 8.75
C LEU A 111 -9.84 12.08 9.39
N LYS A 112 -9.57 12.27 10.69
CA LYS A 112 -9.81 13.52 11.41
C LYS A 112 -8.90 14.65 10.92
N GLU A 113 -7.59 14.42 10.94
CA GLU A 113 -6.58 15.46 10.75
C GLU A 113 -6.35 15.81 9.28
N LYS A 114 -6.39 14.82 8.38
CA LYS A 114 -6.11 15.03 6.95
C LYS A 114 -7.36 15.23 6.12
N PHE A 115 -8.46 14.56 6.48
CA PHE A 115 -9.69 14.59 5.69
C PHE A 115 -10.83 15.38 6.36
N GLY A 116 -10.61 15.94 7.54
CA GLY A 116 -11.62 16.74 8.26
C GLY A 116 -12.82 15.93 8.73
N LEU A 117 -12.75 14.60 8.71
CA LEU A 117 -13.82 13.69 9.11
C LEU A 117 -13.86 13.53 10.64
N GLY A 118 -13.88 14.65 11.36
CA GLY A 118 -13.99 14.71 12.81
C GLY A 118 -15.33 14.23 13.33
N VAL A 119 -16.39 14.70 12.67
CA VAL A 119 -17.78 14.56 13.13
C VAL A 119 -18.22 13.10 13.20
N ILE A 120 -17.77 12.25 12.28
CA ILE A 120 -18.15 10.81 12.29
C ILE A 120 -17.65 10.05 13.52
N PHE A 121 -16.64 10.59 14.22
CA PHE A 121 -16.10 10.04 15.45
C PHE A 121 -16.57 10.81 16.70
N ASP A 122 -17.36 11.87 16.53
CA ASP A 122 -17.98 12.63 17.61
C ASP A 122 -19.38 12.09 17.85
N ARG A 123 -19.57 11.40 18.97
CA ARG A 123 -20.82 10.74 19.32
C ARG A 123 -22.01 11.71 19.40
N GLU A 124 -21.77 12.97 19.76
CA GLU A 124 -22.83 13.95 19.99
C GLU A 124 -23.21 14.69 18.70
N LYS A 125 -22.30 14.72 17.73
CA LYS A 125 -22.50 15.44 16.45
C LYS A 125 -22.68 14.53 15.25
N CYS A 126 -22.31 13.25 15.36
CA CYS A 126 -22.44 12.29 14.28
C CYS A 126 -23.91 11.93 14.03
N ASP A 127 -24.37 12.07 12.80
CA ASP A 127 -25.70 11.68 12.37
C ASP A 127 -25.63 10.51 11.36
N PHE A 128 -26.00 9.32 11.81
CA PHE A 128 -26.15 8.13 10.96
C PHE A 128 -27.63 7.77 10.70
N SER A 129 -28.57 8.69 10.91
CA SER A 129 -30.01 8.43 10.74
C SER A 129 -30.39 7.98 9.32
N ALA A 130 -29.59 8.33 8.31
CA ALA A 130 -29.76 7.84 6.94
C ALA A 130 -29.35 6.35 6.74
N LEU A 131 -28.53 5.80 7.64
CA LEU A 131 -28.03 4.42 7.58
C LEU A 131 -28.70 3.49 8.59
N THR A 132 -29.35 4.06 9.61
CA THR A 132 -30.03 3.30 10.67
C THR A 132 -31.39 3.91 10.98
N GLU A 133 -32.45 3.10 11.00
CA GLU A 133 -33.82 3.53 11.33
C GLU A 133 -33.99 4.04 12.78
N SER A 134 -32.92 3.99 13.57
CA SER A 134 -32.94 4.29 15.01
C SER A 134 -31.88 5.34 15.33
N ARG A 135 -32.34 6.47 15.88
CA ARG A 135 -31.49 7.46 16.56
C ARG A 135 -30.95 6.86 17.87
N PHE A 136 -30.07 5.85 17.78
CA PHE A 136 -29.41 5.34 18.96
C PHE A 136 -28.34 6.33 19.39
N LEU A 137 -28.66 7.09 20.45
CA LEU A 137 -27.65 7.54 21.40
C LEU A 137 -26.88 6.29 21.83
N LEU A 138 -25.69 6.07 21.27
CA LEU A 138 -24.87 4.92 21.64
C LEU A 138 -24.75 4.93 23.20
N PRO A 139 -24.82 3.79 23.91
CA PRO A 139 -24.66 3.78 25.37
C PRO A 139 -23.18 3.90 25.77
N LYS A 140 -22.88 4.60 26.87
CA LYS A 140 -21.51 4.79 27.41
C LYS A 140 -20.81 3.43 27.58
N GLY A 141 -19.94 3.08 26.64
CA GLY A 141 -19.13 1.87 26.64
C GLY A 141 -18.16 1.91 25.46
N LYS A 142 -16.91 1.46 25.67
CA LYS A 142 -15.83 1.45 24.68
C LYS A 142 -16.30 0.84 23.35
N LEU A 143 -16.04 1.56 22.25
CA LEU A 143 -16.03 0.99 20.90
C LEU A 143 -14.90 -0.04 20.84
N VAL A 144 -15.25 -1.32 20.91
CA VAL A 144 -14.35 -2.41 20.56
C VAL A 144 -14.75 -2.84 19.15
N MET A 145 -13.91 -2.54 18.15
CA MET A 145 -14.03 -3.16 16.84
C MET A 145 -13.78 -4.66 17.00
N ARG A 146 -14.84 -5.46 17.00
CA ARG A 146 -14.72 -6.92 16.88
C ARG A 146 -14.71 -7.30 15.40
N LYS A 147 -13.66 -8.05 15.05
CA LYS A 147 -13.44 -8.69 13.76
C LYS A 147 -14.68 -9.52 13.38
N ARG A 148 -15.16 -9.38 12.14
CA ARG A 148 -16.33 -10.10 11.61
C ARG A 148 -16.18 -11.62 11.81
N GLY A 149 -17.14 -12.21 12.50
CA GLY A 149 -17.38 -13.65 12.62
C GLY A 149 -18.76 -13.86 13.23
N ASP A 150 -19.68 -14.33 12.39
CA ASP A 150 -21.02 -14.87 12.65
C ASP A 150 -22.02 -14.13 13.55
N PHE A 151 -23.19 -13.88 12.95
CA PHE A 151 -24.40 -13.41 13.62
C PHE A 151 -24.97 -14.50 14.54
N SER A 152 -24.93 -14.28 15.85
CA SER A 152 -25.98 -14.72 16.76
C SER A 152 -26.11 -13.77 17.95
N THR A 153 -27.29 -13.16 18.09
CA THR A 153 -27.66 -12.33 19.23
C THR A 153 -28.02 -13.21 20.42
N HIS A 154 -27.22 -13.17 21.48
CA HIS A 154 -27.64 -13.60 22.81
C HIS A 154 -27.63 -12.40 23.77
N PHE A 155 -28.82 -11.98 24.19
CA PHE A 155 -29.01 -11.04 25.28
C PHE A 155 -28.85 -11.78 26.62
N VAL A 156 -27.91 -11.33 27.45
CA VAL A 156 -27.88 -11.69 28.88
C VAL A 156 -28.27 -10.46 29.67
N ARG A 157 -29.45 -10.50 30.30
CA ARG A 157 -29.85 -9.53 31.33
C ARG A 157 -29.19 -9.93 32.65
N SER A 158 -28.43 -9.01 33.25
CA SER A 158 -28.21 -9.02 34.71
C SER A 158 -29.13 -7.97 35.32
N LYS A 159 -29.78 -8.35 36.43
CA LYS A 159 -30.35 -7.41 37.40
C LYS A 159 -29.25 -6.58 38.05
#